data_AF-A0A2I6QNA4-F1
#
_entry.id   AF-A0A2I6QNA4-F1
#
_cell.length_a   1.000
_cell.length_b   1.000
_cell.length_c   1.000
_cell.angle_alpha   90.00
_cell.angle_beta   90.00
_cell.angle_gamma   90.00
#
_symmetry.space_group_name_H-M   'P 1'
#
loop_
_entity.id
_entity.type
_entity.pdbx_description
1 polymer ?
#
loop_
_entity_poly.entity_id
_entity_poly.type
_entity_poly.pdbx_seq_one_letter_code
_entity_poly.pdbx_strand_id
1 'polypeptide(L)' 'MIIYLWIALGSALGGMARYACQVWAARVISDTFPWGTLLVNIAGCSFIGFFATFTGPDGRIVIGLPPGSS' A
#
# COMPACT_ATOMS: atom_id res chain seq x y z
N MET A 1 21.20 1.75 -6.47
CA MET A 1 21.23 2.56 -5.23
C MET A 1 19.89 3.21 -4.91
N ILE A 2 19.30 4.01 -5.82
CA ILE A 2 18.07 4.77 -5.54
C ILE A 2 16.83 3.90 -5.23
N ILE A 3 16.79 2.67 -5.75
CA ILE A 3 15.71 1.71 -5.46
C ILE A 3 15.62 1.41 -3.96
N TYR A 4 16.77 1.31 -3.28
CA TYR A 4 16.84 0.97 -1.86
C TYR A 4 16.31 2.12 -1.00
N LEU A 5 16.51 3.37 -1.43
CA LEU A 5 15.91 4.53 -0.78
C LEU A 5 14.38 4.47 -0.87
N TRP A 6 13.84 4.15 -2.04
CA TRP A 6 12.39 4.01 -2.22
C TRP A 6 11.80 2.87 -1.40
N ILE A 7 12.48 1.72 -1.37
CA ILE A 7 12.09 0.58 -0.53
C ILE A 7 12.10 1.01 0.94
N ALA A 8 13.18 1.62 1.43
CA ALA A 8 13.31 2.05 2.81
C ALA A 8 12.23 3.06 3.20
N LEU A 9 11.98 4.07 2.35
CA LEU A 9 10.96 5.09 2.59
C LEU A 9 9.56 4.49 2.64
N GLY A 10 9.22 3.63 1.68
CA GLY A 10 7.94 2.93 1.63
C GLY A 10 7.74 2.01 2.84
N SER A 11 8.76 1.24 3.21
CA SER A 11 8.71 0.36 4.39
C SER A 11 8.59 1.15 5.69
N ALA A 12 9.30 2.28 5.85
CA ALA A 12 9.20 3.12 7.03
C ALA A 12 7.80 3.72 7.18
N LEU A 13 7.27 4.34 6.11
CA LEU A 13 5.92 4.92 6.11
C LEU A 13 4.84 3.86 6.35
N GLY A 14 4.91 2.73 5.65
CA GLY A 14 3.95 1.63 5.81
C GLY A 14 3.99 0.99 7.19
N GLY A 15 5.19 0.79 7.74
CA GLY A 15 5.37 0.27 9.10
C GLY A 15 4.81 1.20 10.18
N MET A 16 5.09 2.51 10.07
CA MET A 16 4.56 3.52 11.00
C MET A 16 3.03 3.61 10.94
N ALA A 17 2.45 3.63 9.73
CA ALA A 17 1.01 3.66 9.54
C ALA A 17 0.33 2.41 10.16
N ARG A 18 0.92 1.23 9.96
CA ARG A 18 0.43 -0.01 10.57
C ARG A 18 0.42 0.07 12.09
N TYR A 19 1.50 0.54 12.68
CA TYR A 19 1.62 0.69 14.14
C TYR A 19 0.59 1.69 14.68
N ALA A 20 0.44 2.85 14.03
CA ALA A 20 -0.54 3.86 14.40
C ALA A 20 -1.97 3.30 14.37
N CYS A 21 -2.33 2.55 13.33
CA CYS A 21 -3.63 1.89 13.23
C CYS A 21 -3.85 0.82 14.32
N GLN A 22 -2.82 0.06 14.70
CA GLN A 22 -2.92 -0.88 15.83
C GLN A 22 -3.22 -0.16 17.14
N VAL A 23 -2.44 0.89 17.46
CA VAL A 23 -2.65 1.68 18.68
C VAL A 23 -4.01 2.36 18.68
N TRP A 24 -4.44 2.92 17.55
CA TRP A 24 -5.76 3.55 17.42
C TRP A 24 -6.90 2.55 17.58
N ALA A 25 -6.82 1.39 16.91
CA ALA A 25 -7.86 0.36 16.99
C ALA A 25 -7.99 -0.23 18.40
N ALA A 26 -6.87 -0.46 19.10
CA ALA A 26 -6.87 -0.91 20.49
C ALA A 26 -7.56 0.11 21.43
N ARG A 27 -7.45 1.42 21.12
CA ARG A 27 -8.09 2.49 21.92
C ARG A 27 -9.56 2.69 21.63
N VAL A 28 -10.02 2.41 20.40
CA VAL A 28 -11.35 2.83 19.93
C VAL A 28 -12.33 1.67 19.79
N ILE A 29 -11.87 0.47 19.39
CA ILE A 29 -12.79 -0.59 18.96
C ILE A 29 -12.90 -1.69 20.01
N SER A 30 -11.82 -2.43 20.28
CA SER A 30 -11.79 -3.57 21.20
C SER A 30 -10.40 -4.21 21.15
N ASP A 31 -9.91 -4.69 22.31
CA ASP A 31 -8.65 -5.44 22.41
C ASP A 31 -8.85 -6.97 22.24
N THR A 32 -10.10 -7.42 22.09
CA THR A 32 -10.45 -8.84 21.96
C THR A 32 -10.15 -9.39 20.58
N PHE A 33 -10.12 -8.52 19.56
CA PHE A 33 -9.89 -8.90 18.17
C PHE A 33 -8.88 -7.95 17.52
N PRO A 34 -7.96 -8.45 16.65
CA PRO A 34 -6.88 -7.65 16.07
C PRO A 34 -7.37 -6.72 14.95
N TRP A 35 -8.28 -5.82 15.28
CA TRP A 35 -8.90 -4.84 14.37
C TRP A 35 -7.87 -4.00 13.64
N GLY A 36 -6.80 -3.57 14.33
CA GLY A 36 -5.74 -2.78 13.71
C GLY A 36 -5.03 -3.51 12.57
N THR A 37 -4.83 -4.83 12.70
CA THR A 37 -4.22 -5.64 11.64
C THR A 37 -5.18 -5.83 10.47
N LEU A 38 -6.46 -6.06 10.74
CA LEU A 38 -7.48 -6.22 9.70
C LEU A 38 -7.68 -4.94 8.88
N LEU A 39 -7.82 -3.79 9.56
CA LEU A 39 -8.02 -2.49 8.92
C LEU A 39 -6.84 -2.09 8.02
N VAL A 40 -5.60 -2.31 8.47
CA VAL A 40 -4.40 -2.01 7.68
C VAL A 40 -4.34 -2.89 6.43
N ASN A 41 -4.71 -4.17 6.53
CA ASN A 41 -4.75 -5.05 5.36
C ASN A 41 -5.82 -4.61 4.36
N ILE A 42 -7.03 -4.29 4.81
CA ILE A 42 -8.12 -3.81 3.93
C ILE A 42 -7.68 -2.53 3.21
N ALA A 43 -7.10 -1.57 3.93
CA ALA A 43 -6.61 -0.33 3.34
C ALA A 43 -5.46 -0.59 2.34
N GLY A 44 -4.50 -1.44 2.69
CA GLY A 44 -3.37 -1.77 1.84
C GLY A 44 -3.79 -2.48 0.55
N CYS A 45 -4.63 -3.51 0.65
CA CYS A 45 -5.14 -4.24 -0.51
C CYS A 45 -6.00 -3.33 -1.41
N SER A 46 -6.82 -2.44 -0.82
CA SER A 46 -7.60 -1.47 -1.59
C SER A 46 -6.69 -0.49 -2.34
N PHE A 47 -5.67 0.04 -1.67
CA PHE A 47 -4.70 0.95 -2.28
C PHE A 47 -3.96 0.29 -3.45
N ILE A 48 -3.47 -0.94 -3.27
CA ILE A 48 -2.80 -1.70 -4.34
C ILE A 48 -3.78 -1.98 -5.49
N GLY A 49 -5.03 -2.37 -5.20
CA GLY A 49 -6.05 -2.61 -6.21
C GLY A 49 -6.41 -1.36 -7.02
N PHE A 50 -6.56 -0.20 -6.37
CA PHE A 50 -6.73 1.08 -7.05
C PHE A 50 -5.51 1.42 -7.90
N PHE A 51 -4.31 1.30 -7.35
CA PHE A 51 -3.07 1.58 -8.07
C PHE A 51 -2.92 0.68 -9.30
N ALA A 52 -3.23 -0.62 -9.17
CA ALA A 52 -3.22 -1.57 -10.27
C ALA A 52 -4.26 -1.22 -11.35
N THR A 53 -5.43 -0.69 -10.95
CA THR A 53 -6.46 -0.24 -11.90
C THR A 53 -6.02 1.01 -12.65
N PHE A 54 -5.45 1.99 -11.96
CA PHE A 54 -4.96 3.24 -12.58
C PHE A 54 -3.74 3.03 -13.49
N THR A 55 -2.92 2.02 -13.16
CA THR A 55 -1.65 1.73 -13.84
C THR A 55 -1.74 0.50 -14.76
N GLY A 56 -2.93 -0.10 -14.89
CA GLY A 56 -3.18 -1.28 -15.72
C GLY A 56 -3.15 -0.96 -17.22
N PRO A 57 -3.19 -1.98 -18.10
CA PRO A 57 -3.06 -1.81 -19.56
C PRO A 57 -4.09 -0.88 -20.22
N ASP A 58 -5.30 -0.79 -19.64
CA ASP A 58 -6.38 0.14 -20.04
C ASP A 58 -6.37 1.46 -19.23
N GLY A 59 -5.50 1.56 -18.21
CA GLY A 59 -5.26 2.75 -17.41
C GLY A 59 -4.38 3.73 -18.19
N ARG A 60 -4.74 5.01 -18.18
CA ARG A 60 -4.19 6.07 -19.06
C ARG A 60 -2.69 6.39 -18.86
N ILE A 61 -1.93 5.60 -18.09
CA ILE A 61 -0.50 5.77 -17.84
C ILE A 61 0.22 4.46 -18.17
N VAL A 62 0.71 4.36 -19.40
CA VAL A 62 1.53 3.25 -19.88
C VAL A 62 2.93 3.37 -19.27
N ILE A 63 3.26 2.49 -18.32
CA ILE A 63 4.63 2.35 -17.81
C ILE A 63 5.33 1.29 -18.66
N GLY A 64 6.04 1.74 -19.70
CA GLY A 64 7.00 0.93 -20.45
C GLY A 64 6.42 0.23 -21.69
N LEU A 65 6.24 0.98 -22.78
CA LEU A 65 6.36 0.38 -24.11
C LEU A 65 7.86 0.23 -24.43
N PRO A 66 8.38 -0.99 -24.65
CA PRO A 66 9.70 -1.13 -25.26
C PRO A 66 9.67 -0.50 -26.67
N PRO A 67 10.73 0.23 -27.08
CA PRO A 67 10.80 0.80 -28.42
C PRO A 67 10.89 -0.33 -29.45
N GLY A 68 9.80 -0.61 -30.17
CA GLY A 68 9.83 -1.50 -31.33
C GLY A 68 8.73 -2.58 -31.46
N SER A 69 7.62 -2.54 -30.73
CA SER A 69 6.45 -3.34 -31.10
C SER A 69 5.59 -2.57 -32.10
N SER A 70 5.84 -2.87 -33.38
CA SER A 70 5.13 -2.42 -34.60
C SER A 70 3.61 -2.50 -34.53
#